data_AF-A0A949KI22-F1
#
_entry.id   AF-A0A949KI22-F1
#
_cell.length_a   1.000
_cell.length_b   1.000
_cell.length_c   1.000
_cell.angle_alpha   90.00
_cell.angle_beta   90.00
_cell.angle_gamma   90.00
#
_symmetry.space_group_name_H-M   'P 1'
#
loop_
_entity.id
_entity.type
_entity.pdbx_description
1 polymer ?
#
loop_
_entity_poly.entity_id
_entity_poly.type
_entity_poly.pdbx_seq_one_letter_code
_entity_poly.pdbx_strand_id
1 'polypeptide(L)'
;MQPTFCFIDDADFELENFQKNVAPAFKGVEFVYARDFERALHKLNGRRCLCFLLDIYGAAPGGGSGDLPDPESLAPALGQGFEADSLYQDLQGEGGERANQFLRRLYARVQAAQEAFTAAAEQVGQSAAFGLNSLAQVREQQPWATALGYSRKALYADAAAMCLGGADGVLQKPQGADEAAISKASHQAAPELAKAAFAAVDRRLAGMTGLVGLRLCQDGVSLPLVEALQATIGQLNGLEKRSAEARREALEKLKAVRLEDLELEQKDVEVILALWDWLSLES
;
A
#
# COMPACT_ATOMS: atom_id res chain seq x y z
N MET A 1 2.91 16.30 17.11
CA MET A 1 3.32 14.88 17.20
C MET A 1 3.70 14.45 15.80
N GLN A 2 4.74 13.61 15.62
CA GLN A 2 5.14 13.19 14.27
C GLN A 2 4.09 12.23 13.69
N PRO A 3 3.72 12.38 12.40
CA PRO A 3 2.97 11.37 11.65
C PRO A 3 3.50 9.96 11.87
N THR A 4 2.62 9.01 12.14
CA THR A 4 2.98 7.60 12.32
C THR A 4 2.57 6.78 11.09
N PHE A 5 3.52 6.05 10.52
CA PHE A 5 3.30 5.05 9.47
C PHE A 5 3.54 3.65 10.05
N CYS A 6 2.90 2.63 9.48
CA CYS A 6 3.11 1.24 9.83
C CYS A 6 3.68 0.48 8.63
N PHE A 7 4.67 -0.37 8.89
CA PHE A 7 5.10 -1.41 7.95
C PHE A 7 4.79 -2.79 8.56
N ILE A 8 3.99 -3.58 7.84
CA ILE A 8 3.54 -4.90 8.24
C ILE A 8 4.13 -5.95 7.31
N ASP A 9 4.91 -6.85 7.88
CA ASP A 9 5.60 -7.93 7.18
C ASP A 9 5.90 -9.08 8.16
N ASP A 10 5.60 -10.32 7.78
CA ASP A 10 5.76 -11.47 8.66
C ASP A 10 7.22 -11.95 8.78
N ALA A 11 8.12 -11.45 7.91
CA ALA A 11 9.53 -11.79 7.90
C ALA A 11 10.42 -10.77 8.63
N ASP A 12 11.23 -11.24 9.59
CA ASP A 12 12.16 -10.38 10.36
C ASP A 12 13.17 -9.65 9.47
N PHE A 13 13.71 -10.34 8.47
CA PHE A 13 14.63 -9.75 7.50
C PHE A 13 14.02 -8.52 6.81
N GLU A 14 12.74 -8.58 6.43
CA GLU A 14 12.08 -7.45 5.77
C GLU A 14 11.91 -6.26 6.69
N LEU A 15 11.49 -6.50 7.94
CA LEU A 15 11.33 -5.45 8.93
C LEU A 15 12.67 -4.75 9.21
N GLU A 16 13.74 -5.51 9.41
CA GLU A 16 15.09 -4.98 9.65
C GLU A 16 15.64 -4.24 8.42
N ASN A 17 15.50 -4.83 7.23
CA ASN A 17 15.93 -4.23 5.98
C ASN A 17 15.19 -2.91 5.73
N PHE A 18 13.88 -2.88 5.93
CA PHE A 18 13.09 -1.66 5.76
C PHE A 18 13.55 -0.60 6.76
N GLN A 19 13.65 -0.94 8.04
CA GLN A 19 14.06 0.01 9.08
C GLN A 19 15.43 0.63 8.79
N LYS A 20 16.39 -0.18 8.33
CA LYS A 20 17.76 0.28 8.07
C LYS A 20 17.90 1.04 6.75
N ASN A 21 17.29 0.54 5.68
CA ASN A 21 17.59 0.98 4.33
C ASN A 21 16.51 1.87 3.71
N VAL A 22 15.25 1.75 4.17
CA VAL A 22 14.09 2.40 3.56
C VAL A 22 13.52 3.52 4.42
N ALA A 23 13.21 3.24 5.69
CA ALA A 23 12.59 4.19 6.61
C ALA A 23 13.33 5.55 6.72
N PRO A 24 14.68 5.63 6.65
CA PRO A 24 15.38 6.92 6.68
C PRO A 24 15.00 7.89 5.55
N ALA A 25 14.44 7.41 4.43
CA ALA A 25 13.97 8.27 3.35
C ALA A 25 12.64 8.99 3.68
N PHE A 26 11.88 8.49 4.66
CA PHE A 26 10.59 9.04 5.09
C PHE A 26 10.80 10.09 6.19
N LYS A 27 11.38 11.23 5.82
CA LYS A 27 11.69 12.31 6.76
C LYS A 27 10.45 12.79 7.50
N GLY A 28 10.59 12.99 8.81
CA GLY A 28 9.53 13.52 9.69
C GLY A 28 8.43 12.52 10.07
N VAL A 29 8.52 11.27 9.61
CA VAL A 29 7.59 10.19 9.92
C VAL A 29 8.20 9.22 10.92
N GLU A 30 7.43 8.83 11.93
CA GLU A 30 7.74 7.73 12.82
C GLU A 30 7.18 6.42 12.26
N PHE A 31 7.97 5.35 12.29
CA PHE A 31 7.52 4.02 11.86
C PHE A 31 7.22 3.08 13.03
N VAL A 32 6.08 2.40 12.93
CA VAL A 32 5.77 1.19 13.67
C VAL A 32 6.00 -0.02 12.76
N TYR A 33 6.77 -0.98 13.25
CA TYR A 33 7.05 -2.24 12.55
C TYR A 33 6.32 -3.39 13.23
N ALA A 34 5.58 -4.20 12.48
CA ALA A 34 4.82 -5.31 13.06
C ALA A 34 4.73 -6.49 12.09
N ARG A 35 4.48 -7.68 12.63
CA ARG A 35 4.31 -8.91 11.82
C ARG A 35 2.90 -9.14 11.33
N ASP A 36 1.95 -8.46 11.93
CA ASP A 36 0.52 -8.57 11.64
C ASP A 36 -0.16 -7.27 12.10
N PHE A 37 -1.42 -7.11 11.71
CA PHE A 37 -2.20 -5.92 12.02
C PHE A 37 -2.47 -5.76 13.53
N GLU A 38 -2.76 -6.85 14.24
CA GLU A 38 -3.06 -6.80 15.67
C GLU A 38 -1.87 -6.26 16.48
N ARG A 39 -0.66 -6.74 16.19
CA ARG A 39 0.58 -6.23 16.79
C ARG A 39 0.84 -4.78 16.39
N ALA A 40 0.52 -4.39 15.15
CA ALA A 40 0.64 -3.00 14.73
C ALA A 40 -0.25 -2.10 15.59
N LEU A 41 -1.52 -2.48 15.79
CA LEU A 41 -2.48 -1.73 16.60
C LEU A 41 -2.07 -1.64 18.07
N HIS A 42 -1.58 -2.74 18.65
CA HIS A 42 -1.06 -2.74 20.01
C HIS A 42 0.14 -1.79 20.16
N LYS A 43 1.08 -1.79 19.19
CA LYS A 43 2.24 -0.88 19.18
C LYS A 43 1.86 0.58 18.90
N LEU A 44 0.80 0.82 18.14
CA LEU A 44 0.24 2.15 17.96
C LEU A 44 -0.31 2.69 19.28
N ASN A 45 -0.85 1.84 20.17
CA ASN A 45 -1.34 2.22 21.50
C ASN A 45 -2.32 3.41 21.45
N GLY A 46 -3.33 3.30 20.57
CA GLY A 46 -4.34 4.34 20.35
C GLY A 46 -3.87 5.54 19.51
N ARG A 47 -2.60 5.59 19.09
CA ARG A 47 -2.12 6.61 18.15
C ARG A 47 -2.71 6.38 16.75
N ARG A 48 -3.08 7.47 16.08
CA ARG A 48 -3.56 7.44 14.70
C ARG A 48 -2.41 7.11 13.74
N CYS A 49 -2.61 6.10 12.92
CA CYS A 49 -1.73 5.80 11.80
C CYS A 49 -2.23 6.52 10.54
N LEU A 50 -1.32 7.04 9.72
CA LEU A 50 -1.67 7.73 8.47
C LEU A 50 -1.39 6.88 7.23
N CYS A 51 -0.52 5.90 7.32
CA CYS A 51 -0.20 5.02 6.20
C CYS A 51 0.22 3.63 6.70
N PHE A 52 -0.37 2.60 6.10
CA PHE A 52 0.03 1.22 6.23
C PHE A 52 0.69 0.75 4.93
N LEU A 53 1.93 0.28 5.03
CA LEU A 53 2.60 -0.52 4.01
C LEU A 53 2.41 -1.99 4.39
N LEU A 54 1.65 -2.72 3.57
CA LEU A 54 1.23 -4.08 3.86
C LEU A 54 1.95 -5.04 2.92
N ASP A 55 2.73 -6.01 3.44
CA ASP A 55 3.07 -7.13 2.57
C ASP A 55 1.79 -7.83 2.11
N ILE A 56 1.79 -8.20 0.85
CA ILE A 56 0.66 -8.88 0.21
C ILE A 56 0.70 -10.35 0.62
N TYR A 57 1.88 -10.98 0.55
CA TYR A 57 2.08 -12.37 0.91
C TYR A 57 2.63 -12.49 2.31
N GLY A 58 2.14 -13.49 3.03
CA GLY A 58 2.62 -13.90 4.34
C GLY A 58 1.86 -15.13 4.79
N ALA A 59 2.06 -15.53 6.04
CA ALA A 59 1.34 -16.64 6.66
C ALA A 59 -0.18 -16.48 6.50
N ALA A 60 -0.82 -17.46 5.86
CA ALA A 60 -2.26 -17.43 5.64
C ALA A 60 -3.01 -17.39 6.99
N PRO A 61 -4.05 -16.55 7.16
CA PRO A 61 -4.85 -16.52 8.38
C PRO A 61 -5.45 -17.91 8.69
N GLY A 62 -5.08 -18.48 9.85
CA GLY A 62 -5.52 -19.82 10.26
C GLY A 62 -4.82 -20.99 9.56
N GLY A 63 -3.83 -20.72 8.71
CA GLY A 63 -2.98 -21.74 8.06
C GLY A 63 -1.83 -22.18 8.96
N GLY A 64 -1.49 -23.47 8.89
CA GLY A 64 -0.27 -23.99 9.52
C GLY A 64 0.98 -23.70 8.70
N SER A 65 2.16 -23.90 9.29
CA SER A 65 3.42 -23.92 8.53
C SER A 65 3.40 -25.09 7.54
N GLY A 66 3.57 -24.79 6.27
CA GLY A 66 3.64 -25.80 5.22
C GLY A 66 5.04 -26.34 4.97
N ASP A 67 5.13 -27.47 4.28
CA ASP A 67 6.40 -28.05 3.84
C ASP A 67 6.81 -27.49 2.47
N LEU A 68 8.12 -27.47 2.19
CA LEU A 68 8.62 -27.10 0.86
C LEU A 68 8.07 -28.09 -0.19
N PRO A 69 7.65 -27.62 -1.38
CA PRO A 69 7.27 -28.50 -2.47
C PRO A 69 8.44 -29.35 -2.93
N ASP A 70 8.20 -30.65 -3.14
CA ASP A 70 9.19 -31.55 -3.72
C ASP A 70 9.57 -31.09 -5.14
N PRO A 71 10.86 -31.13 -5.53
CA PRO A 71 11.28 -30.73 -6.87
C PRO A 71 10.53 -31.47 -8.00
N GLU A 72 10.16 -32.73 -7.76
CA GLU A 72 9.42 -33.57 -8.71
C GLU A 72 7.96 -33.11 -8.91
N SER A 73 7.33 -32.48 -7.91
CA SER A 73 5.97 -31.94 -8.03
C SER A 73 5.97 -30.57 -8.73
N LEU A 74 7.05 -29.80 -8.58
CA LEU A 74 7.19 -28.47 -9.16
C LEU A 74 7.71 -28.52 -10.62
N ALA A 75 8.55 -29.51 -10.96
CA ALA A 75 9.17 -29.63 -12.27
C ALA A 75 8.19 -29.75 -13.45
N PRO A 76 7.07 -30.49 -13.37
CA PRO A 76 6.08 -30.50 -14.44
C PRO A 76 5.41 -29.14 -14.64
N ALA A 77 5.12 -28.43 -13.54
CA ALA A 77 4.47 -27.12 -13.57
C ALA A 77 5.40 -26.01 -14.10
N LEU A 78 6.69 -26.09 -13.80
CA LEU A 78 7.71 -25.14 -14.29
C LEU A 78 8.33 -25.53 -15.64
N GLY A 79 8.42 -26.84 -15.93
CA GLY A 79 9.17 -27.40 -17.05
C GLY A 79 8.32 -27.71 -18.30
N GLN A 80 6.99 -27.79 -18.19
CA GLN A 80 6.13 -27.89 -19.37
C GLN A 80 6.02 -26.52 -20.06
N GLY A 81 7.00 -26.16 -20.89
CA GLY A 81 6.77 -25.16 -21.94
C GLY A 81 7.76 -24.03 -22.16
N PHE A 82 8.96 -24.09 -21.60
CA PHE A 82 10.01 -23.11 -21.95
C PHE A 82 10.88 -23.54 -23.15
N GLU A 83 10.52 -24.62 -23.84
CA GLU A 83 11.12 -24.96 -25.13
C GLU A 83 10.76 -23.90 -26.17
N ALA A 84 11.74 -23.07 -26.52
CA ALA A 84 11.55 -21.92 -27.39
C ALA A 84 10.90 -22.30 -28.72
N ASP A 85 11.27 -23.46 -29.28
CA ASP A 85 10.77 -23.95 -30.57
C ASP A 85 9.23 -24.12 -30.58
N SER A 86 8.63 -24.51 -29.44
CA SER A 86 7.18 -24.67 -29.31
C SER A 86 6.41 -23.35 -29.46
N LEU A 87 7.06 -22.21 -29.22
CA LEU A 87 6.46 -20.88 -29.40
C LEU A 87 6.34 -20.51 -30.87
N TYR A 88 7.23 -21.02 -31.72
CA TYR A 88 7.31 -20.69 -33.16
C TYR A 88 6.61 -21.71 -34.06
N GLN A 89 6.34 -22.91 -33.56
CA GLN A 89 5.77 -24.01 -34.33
C GLN A 89 4.36 -23.69 -34.88
N ASP A 90 4.13 -23.91 -36.17
CA ASP A 90 2.81 -23.83 -36.81
C ASP A 90 2.06 -22.50 -36.60
N LEU A 91 2.76 -21.38 -36.37
CA LEU A 91 2.12 -20.06 -36.31
C LEU A 91 1.43 -19.77 -37.65
N GLN A 92 0.12 -19.51 -37.61
CA GLN A 92 -0.70 -19.24 -38.79
C GLN A 92 -0.85 -17.73 -39.04
N GLY A 93 -1.22 -17.36 -40.26
CA GLY A 93 -1.44 -15.96 -40.67
C GLY A 93 -0.15 -15.20 -41.00
N GLU A 94 -0.31 -13.94 -41.39
CA GLU A 94 0.79 -13.04 -41.75
C GLU A 94 0.85 -11.82 -40.81
N GLY A 95 2.04 -11.22 -40.69
CA GLY A 95 2.25 -9.98 -39.94
C GLY A 95 1.73 -10.04 -38.49
N GLY A 96 0.79 -9.16 -38.16
CA GLY A 96 0.28 -8.96 -36.80
C GLY A 96 -0.47 -10.16 -36.21
N GLU A 97 -1.13 -10.98 -37.02
CA GLU A 97 -1.84 -12.16 -36.52
C GLU A 97 -0.87 -13.25 -36.05
N ARG A 98 0.19 -13.49 -36.83
CA ARG A 98 1.29 -14.39 -36.47
C ARG A 98 1.97 -13.94 -35.17
N ALA A 99 2.22 -12.64 -35.03
CA ALA A 99 2.81 -12.05 -33.82
C ALA A 99 1.89 -12.20 -32.60
N ASN A 100 0.58 -11.97 -32.74
CA ASN A 100 -0.39 -12.14 -31.67
C ASN A 100 -0.48 -13.60 -31.20
N GLN A 101 -0.45 -14.57 -32.11
CA GLN A 101 -0.42 -15.99 -31.74
C GLN A 101 0.83 -16.33 -30.92
N PHE A 102 2.00 -15.84 -31.35
CA PHE A 102 3.24 -16.00 -30.60
C PHE A 102 3.13 -15.42 -29.18
N LEU A 103 2.65 -14.17 -29.05
CA LEU A 103 2.50 -13.51 -27.75
C LEU A 103 1.52 -14.24 -26.83
N ARG A 104 0.39 -14.76 -27.36
CA ARG A 104 -0.55 -15.56 -26.57
C ARG A 104 0.09 -16.84 -26.04
N ARG A 105 0.88 -17.54 -26.86
CA ARG A 105 1.59 -18.75 -26.44
C ARG A 105 2.65 -18.46 -25.39
N LEU A 106 3.44 -17.41 -25.59
CA LEU A 106 4.44 -16.98 -24.61
C LEU A 106 3.77 -16.61 -23.28
N TYR A 107 2.67 -15.85 -23.33
CA TYR A 107 1.95 -15.46 -22.11
C TYR A 107 1.31 -16.65 -21.40
N ALA A 108 0.80 -17.66 -22.13
CA ALA A 108 0.31 -18.89 -21.50
C ALA A 108 1.39 -19.61 -20.66
N ARG A 109 2.67 -19.50 -21.04
CA ARG A 109 3.79 -20.03 -20.23
C ARG A 109 4.05 -19.20 -18.99
N VAL A 110 3.95 -17.88 -19.10
CA VAL A 110 4.02 -16.98 -17.94
C VAL A 110 2.89 -17.30 -16.96
N GLN A 111 1.67 -17.48 -17.45
CA GLN A 111 0.52 -17.86 -16.63
C GLN A 111 0.74 -19.20 -15.92
N ALA A 112 1.22 -20.24 -16.63
CA ALA A 112 1.52 -21.53 -16.01
C ALA A 112 2.57 -21.41 -14.88
N ALA A 113 3.62 -20.61 -15.09
CA ALA A 113 4.62 -20.35 -14.05
C ALA A 113 4.04 -19.57 -12.85
N GLN A 114 3.11 -18.65 -13.09
CA GLN A 114 2.39 -17.93 -12.03
C GLN A 114 1.49 -18.87 -11.22
N GLU A 115 0.75 -19.76 -11.87
CA GLU A 115 -0.08 -20.79 -11.22
C GLU A 115 0.78 -21.75 -10.40
N ALA A 116 1.94 -22.18 -10.93
CA ALA A 116 2.91 -22.98 -10.20
C ALA A 116 3.46 -22.25 -8.96
N PHE A 117 3.75 -20.96 -9.09
CA PHE A 117 4.17 -20.13 -7.97
C PHE A 117 3.09 -20.04 -6.89
N THR A 118 1.83 -19.78 -7.26
CA THR A 118 0.71 -19.70 -6.31
C THR A 118 0.52 -21.02 -5.57
N ALA A 119 0.53 -22.15 -6.28
CA ALA A 119 0.41 -23.47 -5.65
C ALA A 119 1.57 -23.77 -4.69
N ALA A 120 2.80 -23.42 -5.08
CA ALA A 120 3.97 -23.56 -4.21
C ALA A 120 3.88 -22.65 -2.97
N ALA A 121 3.41 -21.42 -3.13
CA ALA A 121 3.21 -20.48 -2.02
C ALA A 121 2.18 -21.03 -1.02
N GLU A 122 1.04 -21.51 -1.51
CA GLU A 122 -0.01 -22.12 -0.68
C GLU A 122 0.51 -23.35 0.07
N GLN A 123 1.29 -24.20 -0.61
CA GLN A 123 1.87 -25.39 0.01
C GLN A 123 2.81 -25.06 1.17
N VAL A 124 3.55 -23.94 1.11
CA VAL A 124 4.38 -23.46 2.22
C VAL A 124 3.61 -22.60 3.23
N GLY A 125 2.29 -22.51 3.10
CA GLY A 125 1.42 -21.76 4.02
C GLY A 125 1.40 -20.25 3.78
N GLN A 126 1.89 -19.77 2.64
CA GLN A 126 1.87 -18.35 2.27
C GLN A 126 0.77 -18.04 1.25
N SER A 127 0.09 -16.91 1.41
CA SER A 127 -0.89 -16.45 0.42
C SER A 127 -1.12 -14.94 0.47
N ALA A 128 -1.72 -14.41 -0.60
CA ALA A 128 -2.19 -13.02 -0.67
C ALA A 128 -3.31 -12.72 0.35
N ALA A 129 -3.93 -13.75 0.95
CA ALA A 129 -4.94 -13.58 1.99
C ALA A 129 -4.40 -12.85 3.23
N PHE A 130 -3.10 -12.95 3.50
CA PHE A 130 -2.43 -12.22 4.58
C PHE A 130 -2.59 -10.70 4.42
N GLY A 131 -2.17 -10.16 3.27
CA GLY A 131 -2.28 -8.73 2.98
C GLY A 131 -3.71 -8.25 2.84
N LEU A 132 -4.58 -9.06 2.21
CA LEU A 132 -6.01 -8.73 2.07
C LEU A 132 -6.74 -8.68 3.42
N ASN A 133 -6.42 -9.60 4.34
CA ASN A 133 -6.98 -9.58 5.68
C ASN A 133 -6.52 -8.34 6.46
N SER A 134 -5.22 -8.01 6.38
CA SER A 134 -4.69 -6.78 6.99
C SER A 134 -5.35 -5.53 6.41
N LEU A 135 -5.56 -5.49 5.09
CA LEU A 135 -6.26 -4.39 4.41
C LEU A 135 -7.70 -4.23 4.91
N ALA A 136 -8.45 -5.32 5.02
CA ALA A 136 -9.82 -5.30 5.54
C ALA A 136 -9.85 -4.71 6.96
N GLN A 137 -8.93 -5.12 7.83
CA GLN A 137 -8.83 -4.60 9.19
C GLN A 137 -8.44 -3.11 9.23
N VAL A 138 -7.53 -2.65 8.36
CA VAL A 138 -7.22 -1.21 8.22
C VAL A 138 -8.48 -0.42 7.85
N ARG A 139 -9.28 -0.93 6.90
CA ARG A 139 -10.50 -0.25 6.43
C ARG A 139 -11.58 -0.18 7.50
N GLU A 140 -11.69 -1.21 8.33
CA GLU A 140 -12.62 -1.24 9.45
C GLU A 140 -12.19 -0.32 10.59
N GLN A 141 -10.93 -0.39 11.02
CA GLN A 141 -10.48 0.20 12.29
C GLN A 141 -9.73 1.53 12.15
N GLN A 142 -9.18 1.82 10.98
CA GLN A 142 -8.43 3.04 10.68
C GLN A 142 -8.80 3.57 9.28
N PRO A 143 -10.10 3.84 9.00
CA PRO A 143 -10.56 4.15 7.65
C PRO A 143 -9.89 5.38 7.03
N TRP A 144 -9.41 6.33 7.83
CA TRP A 144 -8.66 7.50 7.35
C TRP A 144 -7.27 7.19 6.80
N ALA A 145 -6.66 6.10 7.26
CA ALA A 145 -5.30 5.75 6.89
C ALA A 145 -5.22 5.32 5.42
N THR A 146 -4.11 5.68 4.79
CA THR A 146 -3.75 5.11 3.50
C THR A 146 -3.31 3.66 3.71
N ALA A 147 -3.65 2.76 2.78
CA ALA A 147 -3.18 1.38 2.80
C ALA A 147 -2.60 1.02 1.43
N LEU A 148 -1.32 0.67 1.39
CA LEU A 148 -0.60 0.32 0.17
C LEU A 148 -0.13 -1.12 0.27
N GLY A 149 -0.45 -1.93 -0.74
CA GLY A 149 0.22 -3.22 -0.90
C GLY A 149 1.68 -2.99 -1.23
N TYR A 150 2.60 -3.73 -0.62
CA TYR A 150 4.03 -3.59 -0.83
C TYR A 150 4.71 -4.95 -0.83
N SER A 151 5.02 -5.49 -2.02
CA SER A 151 5.51 -6.86 -2.13
C SER A 151 6.55 -7.06 -3.22
N ARG A 152 7.39 -8.11 -3.08
CA ARG A 152 8.32 -8.57 -4.13
C ARG A 152 7.63 -9.49 -5.13
N LYS A 153 6.72 -10.32 -4.65
CA LYS A 153 6.21 -11.50 -5.36
C LYS A 153 4.75 -11.38 -5.80
N ALA A 154 4.15 -10.21 -5.62
CA ALA A 154 2.76 -9.99 -6.02
C ALA A 154 2.58 -10.12 -7.54
N LEU A 155 1.59 -10.91 -7.93
CA LEU A 155 1.14 -11.06 -9.30
C LEU A 155 0.17 -9.94 -9.66
N TYR A 156 -0.14 -9.82 -10.96
CA TYR A 156 -1.15 -8.86 -11.42
C TYR A 156 -2.52 -9.08 -10.76
N ALA A 157 -2.92 -10.35 -10.62
CA ALA A 157 -4.17 -10.71 -9.94
C ALA A 157 -4.19 -10.27 -8.47
N ASP A 158 -3.06 -10.39 -7.77
CA ASP A 158 -2.95 -9.95 -6.38
C ASP A 158 -3.07 -8.43 -6.25
N ALA A 159 -2.43 -7.69 -7.16
CA ALA A 159 -2.55 -6.23 -7.20
C ALA A 159 -3.99 -5.80 -7.50
N ALA A 160 -4.67 -6.48 -8.43
CA ALA A 160 -6.08 -6.25 -8.72
C ALA A 160 -6.97 -6.53 -7.50
N ALA A 161 -6.72 -7.64 -6.79
CA ALA A 161 -7.44 -8.00 -5.56
C ALA A 161 -7.24 -6.95 -4.46
N MET A 162 -6.02 -6.47 -4.25
CA MET A 162 -5.73 -5.39 -3.29
C MET A 162 -6.50 -4.11 -3.64
N CYS A 163 -6.51 -3.70 -4.91
CA CYS A 163 -7.26 -2.54 -5.37
C CYS A 163 -8.78 -2.71 -5.16
N LEU A 164 -9.34 -3.88 -5.49
CA LEU A 164 -10.76 -4.20 -5.25
C LEU A 164 -11.10 -4.23 -3.75
N GLY A 165 -10.16 -4.63 -2.91
CA GLY A 165 -10.26 -4.56 -1.45
C GLY A 165 -10.11 -3.14 -0.86
N GLY A 166 -9.87 -2.13 -1.71
CA GLY A 166 -9.77 -0.74 -1.29
C GLY A 166 -8.36 -0.29 -0.90
N ALA A 167 -7.30 -0.94 -1.38
CA ALA A 167 -5.95 -0.39 -1.28
C ALA A 167 -5.82 0.88 -2.12
N ASP A 168 -5.02 1.84 -1.65
CA ASP A 168 -4.76 3.13 -2.32
C ASP A 168 -3.66 3.02 -3.40
N GLY A 169 -3.13 1.81 -3.59
CA GLY A 169 -2.09 1.48 -4.54
C GLY A 169 -1.33 0.22 -4.16
N VAL A 170 -0.51 -0.24 -5.10
CA VAL A 170 0.42 -1.36 -4.90
C VAL A 170 1.80 -0.92 -5.35
N LEU A 171 2.79 -1.17 -4.51
CA LEU A 171 4.19 -0.82 -4.68
C LEU A 171 5.02 -2.10 -4.73
N GLN A 172 6.09 -2.08 -5.52
CA GLN A 172 6.97 -3.23 -5.65
C GLN A 172 8.18 -3.06 -4.76
N LYS A 173 8.43 -4.05 -3.90
CA LYS A 173 9.69 -4.17 -3.17
C LYS A 173 10.83 -4.44 -4.16
N PRO A 174 11.99 -3.79 -4.04
CA PRO A 174 13.12 -4.06 -4.92
C PRO A 174 13.60 -5.52 -4.81
N GLN A 175 14.04 -6.05 -5.94
CA GLN A 175 14.54 -7.43 -6.08
C GLN A 175 16.06 -7.48 -5.96
N GLY A 176 16.60 -8.64 -5.58
CA GLY A 176 18.03 -8.92 -5.56
C GLY A 176 18.30 -10.42 -5.51
N ALA A 177 19.49 -10.83 -5.96
CA ALA A 177 19.89 -12.24 -5.95
C ALA A 177 20.22 -12.75 -4.54
N ASP A 178 20.57 -11.83 -3.62
CA ASP A 178 20.90 -12.10 -2.23
C ASP A 178 20.47 -10.91 -1.33
N GLU A 179 20.60 -11.07 -0.02
CA GLU A 179 20.22 -10.07 0.98
C GLU A 179 20.98 -8.73 0.85
N ALA A 180 22.26 -8.78 0.43
CA ALA A 180 23.07 -7.57 0.26
C ALA A 180 22.61 -6.77 -0.97
N ALA A 181 22.30 -7.46 -2.06
CA ALA A 181 21.70 -6.88 -3.26
C ALA A 181 20.32 -6.31 -2.96
N ILE A 182 19.49 -7.03 -2.20
CA ILE A 182 18.18 -6.54 -1.73
C ILE A 182 18.34 -5.27 -0.88
N SER A 183 19.27 -5.26 0.07
CA SER A 183 19.52 -4.10 0.93
C SER A 183 19.92 -2.86 0.13
N LYS A 184 20.85 -3.03 -0.83
CA LYS A 184 21.29 -1.96 -1.73
C LYS A 184 20.16 -1.44 -2.60
N ALA A 185 19.38 -2.34 -3.21
CA ALA A 185 18.26 -1.98 -4.07
C ALA A 185 17.14 -1.29 -3.26
N SER A 186 16.88 -1.75 -2.04
CA SER A 186 15.94 -1.13 -1.09
C SER A 186 16.35 0.31 -0.77
N HIS A 187 17.62 0.54 -0.46
CA HIS A 187 18.13 1.88 -0.19
C HIS A 187 18.00 2.82 -1.38
N GLN A 188 18.30 2.32 -2.60
CA GLN A 188 18.21 3.12 -3.82
C GLN A 188 16.78 3.49 -4.20
N ALA A 189 15.82 2.60 -3.98
CA ALA A 189 14.41 2.84 -4.29
C ALA A 189 13.67 3.66 -3.21
N ALA A 190 14.23 3.76 -2.00
CA ALA A 190 13.58 4.37 -0.84
C ALA A 190 13.04 5.80 -1.08
N PRO A 191 13.75 6.72 -1.78
CA PRO A 191 13.24 8.06 -2.03
C PRO A 191 11.94 8.09 -2.85
N GLU A 192 11.86 7.29 -3.92
CA GLU A 192 10.65 7.23 -4.76
C GLU A 192 9.52 6.48 -4.05
N LEU A 193 9.84 5.47 -3.23
CA LEU A 193 8.88 4.82 -2.35
C LEU A 193 8.26 5.80 -1.34
N ALA A 194 9.08 6.61 -0.68
CA ALA A 194 8.60 7.63 0.26
C ALA A 194 7.70 8.67 -0.44
N LYS A 195 8.11 9.15 -1.61
CA LYS A 195 7.32 10.08 -2.44
C LYS A 195 5.97 9.49 -2.84
N ALA A 196 5.95 8.23 -3.28
CA ALA A 196 4.72 7.53 -3.65
C ALA A 196 3.78 7.36 -2.45
N ALA A 197 4.32 6.99 -1.28
CA ALA A 197 3.55 6.84 -0.06
C ALA A 197 2.96 8.19 0.41
N PHE A 198 3.75 9.26 0.41
CA PHE A 198 3.28 10.60 0.76
C PHE A 198 2.19 11.10 -0.20
N ALA A 199 2.36 10.88 -1.50
CA ALA A 199 1.34 11.22 -2.49
C ALA A 199 0.05 10.38 -2.32
N ALA A 200 0.15 9.14 -1.85
CA ALA A 200 -1.02 8.34 -1.52
C ALA A 200 -1.76 8.87 -0.27
N VAL A 201 -1.02 9.28 0.76
CA VAL A 201 -1.58 9.94 1.96
C VAL A 201 -2.29 11.24 1.60
N ASP A 202 -1.65 12.09 0.79
CA ASP A 202 -2.27 13.32 0.30
C ASP A 202 -3.60 13.04 -0.40
N ARG A 203 -3.62 12.07 -1.33
CA ARG A 203 -4.85 11.70 -2.08
C ARG A 203 -5.95 11.13 -1.19
N ARG A 204 -5.60 10.22 -0.27
CA ARG A 204 -6.57 9.59 0.64
C ARG A 204 -7.23 10.64 1.52
N LEU A 205 -6.42 11.47 2.19
CA LEU A 205 -6.92 12.51 3.08
C LEU A 205 -7.69 13.57 2.30
N ALA A 206 -7.23 14.02 1.13
CA ALA A 206 -7.98 14.98 0.32
C ALA A 206 -9.36 14.45 -0.08
N GLY A 207 -9.44 13.18 -0.50
CA GLY A 207 -10.71 12.54 -0.85
C GLY A 207 -11.67 12.45 0.33
N MET A 208 -11.18 12.04 1.50
CA MET A 208 -12.02 11.92 2.70
C MET A 208 -12.45 13.28 3.25
N THR A 209 -11.52 14.24 3.33
CA THR A 209 -11.80 15.61 3.75
C THR A 209 -12.81 16.27 2.82
N GLY A 210 -12.75 16.00 1.51
CA GLY A 210 -13.74 16.47 0.55
C GLY A 210 -15.14 15.94 0.85
N LEU A 211 -15.27 14.65 1.19
CA LEU A 211 -16.56 14.05 1.57
C LEU A 211 -17.10 14.64 2.87
N VAL A 212 -16.24 14.86 3.88
CA VAL A 212 -16.63 15.52 5.14
C VAL A 212 -17.12 16.94 4.85
N GLY A 213 -16.36 17.74 4.11
CA GLY A 213 -16.73 19.11 3.76
C GLY A 213 -18.07 19.19 3.01
N LEU A 214 -18.31 18.30 2.04
CA LEU A 214 -19.58 18.23 1.31
C LEU A 214 -20.76 17.91 2.24
N ARG A 215 -20.59 16.97 3.17
CA ARG A 215 -21.63 16.63 4.16
C ARG A 215 -21.95 17.84 5.05
N LEU A 216 -20.91 18.48 5.60
CA LEU A 216 -21.06 19.68 6.46
C LEU A 216 -21.74 20.84 5.74
N CYS A 217 -21.47 21.04 4.45
CA CYS A 217 -22.18 22.01 3.62
C CYS A 217 -23.67 21.69 3.49
N GLN A 218 -24.01 20.42 3.27
CA GLN A 218 -25.40 19.98 3.11
C GLN A 218 -26.19 20.13 4.41
N ASP A 219 -25.54 19.81 5.53
CA ASP A 219 -26.16 19.84 6.86
C ASP A 219 -26.14 21.25 7.49
N GLY A 220 -25.42 22.20 6.90
CA GLY A 220 -25.33 23.58 7.39
C GLY A 220 -24.59 23.73 8.72
N VAL A 221 -23.72 22.77 9.06
CA VAL A 221 -23.15 22.60 10.42
C VAL A 221 -22.11 23.66 10.75
N SER A 222 -21.23 24.03 9.82
CA SER A 222 -20.19 25.05 10.08
C SER A 222 -19.50 25.54 8.79
N LEU A 223 -19.78 26.78 8.39
CA LEU A 223 -19.07 27.42 7.29
C LEU A 223 -17.57 27.60 7.58
N PRO A 224 -17.13 28.03 8.78
CA PRO A 224 -15.70 28.16 9.09
C PRO A 224 -14.93 26.84 8.97
N LEU A 225 -15.54 25.72 9.39
CA LEU A 225 -14.90 24.41 9.23
C LEU A 225 -14.77 24.02 7.76
N VAL A 226 -15.83 24.21 6.97
CA VAL A 226 -15.81 23.94 5.53
C VAL A 226 -14.70 24.73 4.83
N GLU A 227 -14.56 26.02 5.12
CA GLU A 227 -13.51 26.87 4.54
C GLU A 227 -12.11 26.40 4.94
N ALA A 228 -11.92 26.01 6.20
CA ALA A 228 -10.65 25.43 6.66
C ALA A 228 -10.34 24.12 5.93
N LEU A 229 -11.30 23.20 5.82
CA LEU A 229 -11.13 21.94 5.10
C LEU A 229 -10.82 22.17 3.62
N GLN A 230 -11.48 23.12 2.96
CA GLN A 230 -11.20 23.48 1.58
C GLN A 230 -9.76 23.98 1.39
N ALA A 231 -9.30 24.87 2.27
CA ALA A 231 -7.92 25.37 2.23
C ALA A 231 -6.90 24.23 2.38
N THR A 232 -7.17 23.25 3.24
CA THR A 232 -6.27 22.09 3.41
C THR A 232 -6.24 21.18 2.18
N ILE A 233 -7.38 20.95 1.51
CA ILE A 233 -7.44 20.16 0.27
C ILE A 233 -6.57 20.80 -0.83
N GLY A 234 -6.58 22.13 -0.95
CA GLY A 234 -5.73 22.86 -1.90
C GLY A 234 -4.25 22.53 -1.75
N GLN A 235 -3.79 22.36 -0.51
CA GLN A 235 -2.41 22.00 -0.18
C GLN A 235 -2.07 20.53 -0.46
N LEU A 236 -3.05 19.62 -0.33
CA LEU A 236 -2.85 18.19 -0.57
C LEU A 236 -2.87 17.83 -2.07
N ASN A 237 -3.80 18.38 -2.85
CA ASN A 237 -3.96 18.00 -4.25
C ASN A 237 -2.93 18.63 -5.21
N GLY A 238 -2.04 19.51 -4.71
CA GLY A 238 -0.99 20.14 -5.52
C GLY A 238 -1.51 21.08 -6.61
N LEU A 239 -2.80 21.45 -6.55
CA LEU A 239 -3.40 22.49 -7.39
C LEU A 239 -2.82 23.87 -7.06
N GLU A 240 -2.40 24.05 -5.81
CA GLU A 240 -1.67 25.22 -5.35
C GLU A 240 -0.18 24.89 -5.22
N LYS A 241 0.67 25.92 -5.38
CA LYS A 241 2.11 25.77 -5.17
C LYS A 241 2.34 25.41 -3.70
N ARG A 242 2.65 24.13 -3.43
CA ARG A 242 2.95 23.65 -2.08
C ARG A 242 4.05 24.52 -1.46
N SER A 243 3.73 25.18 -0.36
CA SER A 243 4.69 25.91 0.45
C SER A 243 4.49 25.56 1.93
N ALA A 244 5.58 25.53 2.68
CA ALA A 244 5.53 25.29 4.12
C ALA A 244 4.66 26.32 4.85
N GLU A 245 4.65 27.56 4.34
CA GLU A 245 3.83 28.65 4.86
C GLU A 245 2.34 28.44 4.63
N ALA A 246 1.93 28.08 3.41
CA ALA A 246 0.52 27.83 3.10
C ALA A 246 -0.01 26.59 3.84
N ARG A 247 0.82 25.55 4.01
CA ARG A 247 0.49 24.38 4.83
C ARG A 247 0.29 24.76 6.30
N ARG A 248 1.14 25.64 6.83
CA ARG A 248 1.01 26.17 8.20
C ARG A 248 -0.24 27.01 8.36
N GLU A 249 -0.54 27.91 7.43
CA GLU A 249 -1.75 28.74 7.46
C GLU A 249 -3.01 27.86 7.44
N ALA A 250 -3.07 26.86 6.56
CA ALA A 250 -4.18 25.93 6.50
C ALA A 250 -4.36 25.15 7.81
N LEU A 251 -3.25 24.74 8.43
CA LEU A 251 -3.27 24.07 9.73
C LEU A 251 -3.79 24.99 10.84
N GLU A 252 -3.35 26.25 10.90
CA GLU A 252 -3.81 27.20 11.92
C GLU A 252 -5.29 27.55 11.75
N LYS A 253 -5.79 27.66 10.51
CA LYS A 253 -7.23 27.79 10.24
C LYS A 253 -8.01 26.58 10.75
N LEU A 254 -7.50 25.37 10.52
CA LEU A 254 -8.13 24.15 10.98
C LEU A 254 -8.19 24.08 12.52
N LYS A 255 -7.10 24.43 13.21
CA LYS A 255 -7.03 24.45 14.68
C LYS A 255 -7.89 25.53 15.33
N ALA A 256 -8.15 26.63 14.62
CA ALA A 256 -9.00 27.71 15.12
C ALA A 256 -10.47 27.27 15.28
N VAL A 257 -10.87 26.17 14.63
CA VAL A 257 -12.19 25.59 14.77
C VAL A 257 -12.23 24.66 15.98
N ARG A 258 -13.10 24.97 16.94
CA ARG A 258 -13.36 24.13 18.10
C ARG A 258 -14.29 22.98 17.71
N LEU A 259 -13.70 21.82 17.40
CA LEU A 259 -14.46 20.65 16.94
C LEU A 259 -15.44 20.14 18.00
N GLU A 260 -15.13 20.33 19.29
CA GLU A 260 -16.00 19.95 20.40
C GLU A 260 -17.30 20.76 20.50
N ASP A 261 -17.33 21.94 19.87
CA ASP A 261 -18.53 22.78 19.80
C ASP A 261 -19.43 22.38 18.62
N LEU A 262 -19.02 21.39 17.80
CA LEU A 262 -19.72 20.93 16.61
C LEU A 262 -20.29 19.52 16.84
N GLU A 263 -21.53 19.29 16.44
CA GLU A 263 -22.19 17.96 16.51
C GLU A 263 -21.69 17.04 15.38
N LEU A 264 -20.40 16.76 15.35
CA LEU A 264 -19.75 15.93 14.33
C LEU A 264 -19.87 14.44 14.66
N GLU A 265 -20.03 13.62 13.63
CA GLU A 265 -19.85 12.18 13.77
C GLU A 265 -18.39 11.84 14.11
N GLN A 266 -18.14 10.85 14.97
CA GLN A 266 -16.79 10.46 15.38
C GLN A 266 -15.87 10.18 14.17
N LYS A 267 -16.38 9.53 13.12
CA LYS A 267 -15.62 9.22 11.91
C LYS A 267 -15.12 10.48 11.19
N ASP A 268 -15.89 11.57 11.22
CA ASP A 268 -15.53 12.82 10.57
C ASP A 268 -14.49 13.57 11.43
N VAL A 269 -14.62 13.50 12.76
CA VAL A 269 -13.58 13.98 13.70
C VAL A 269 -12.24 13.28 13.46
N GLU A 270 -12.22 11.95 13.33
CA GLU A 270 -10.98 11.20 13.09
C GLU A 270 -10.29 11.60 11.78
N VAL A 271 -11.06 11.87 10.71
CA VAL A 271 -10.51 12.38 9.44
C VAL A 271 -9.86 13.75 9.63
N ILE A 272 -10.52 14.65 10.37
CA ILE A 272 -10.00 15.99 10.65
C ILE A 272 -8.73 15.92 11.50
N LEU A 273 -8.69 15.04 12.50
CA LEU A 273 -7.51 14.84 13.33
C LEU A 273 -6.36 14.19 12.54
N ALA A 274 -6.65 13.23 11.65
CA ALA A 274 -5.67 12.65 10.74
C ALA A 274 -5.05 13.70 9.82
N LEU A 275 -5.88 14.61 9.29
CA LEU A 275 -5.44 15.76 8.51
C LEU A 275 -4.55 16.70 9.32
N TRP A 276 -4.92 16.99 10.57
CA TRP A 276 -4.10 17.80 11.48
C TRP A 276 -2.70 17.18 11.63
N ASP A 277 -2.61 15.90 12.00
CA ASP A 277 -1.31 15.24 12.16
C ASP A 277 -0.50 15.29 10.88
N TRP A 278 -1.13 15.03 9.74
CA TRP A 278 -0.45 15.07 8.45
C TRP A 278 0.11 16.47 8.17
N LEU A 279 -0.70 17.52 8.31
CA LEU A 279 -0.29 18.90 8.08
C LEU A 279 0.83 19.36 9.03
N SER A 280 0.95 18.73 10.20
CA SER A 280 1.99 19.00 11.19
C SER A 280 3.36 18.43 10.81
N LEU A 281 3.47 17.67 9.72
CA LEU A 281 4.75 17.23 9.17
C LEU A 281 5.59 18.46 8.76
N GLU A 282 6.73 18.66 9.43
CA GLU A 282 7.70 19.67 9.05
C GLU A 282 8.41 19.25 7.75
N SER A 283 8.42 20.15 6.76
CA SER A 283 9.09 19.97 5.46
C SER A 283 10.55 20.36 5.50
#